data_AF-A0A2V8P0L8-F1
#
_entry.id   AF-A0A2V8P0L8-F1
#
_cell.length_a   1.000
_cell.length_b   1.000
_cell.length_c   1.000
_cell.angle_alpha   90.00
_cell.angle_beta   90.00
_cell.angle_gamma   90.00
#
_symmetry.space_group_name_H-M   'P 1'
#
loop_
_entity.id
_entity.type
_entity.pdbx_description
1 polymer ?
#
loop_
_entity_poly.entity_id
_entity_poly.type
_entity_poly.pdbx_seq_one_letter_code
_entity_poly.pdbx_strand_id
1 'polypeptide(L)'
;MSQTLELPDRIYEALTAAARDNGLTAAEWLALHLHVEEPDRERPLPELTAGLTGVIDSTETQSTHQTPFSTALAEKFRKQGLRIP
;
A
#
# COMPACT_ATOMS: atom_id res chain seq x y z
N MET A 1 -13.01 -1.80 -30.61
CA MET A 1 -14.44 -2.04 -30.33
C MET A 1 -14.98 -0.78 -29.66
N SER A 2 -15.91 -0.06 -30.29
CA SER A 2 -16.53 1.14 -29.74
C SER A 2 -17.86 0.78 -29.09
N GLN A 3 -18.03 1.10 -27.81
CA GLN A 3 -19.32 0.97 -27.11
C GLN A 3 -19.95 2.36 -26.99
N THR A 4 -21.24 2.48 -27.31
CA THR A 4 -22.02 3.71 -27.18
C THR A 4 -22.80 3.65 -25.87
N LEU A 5 -22.68 4.69 -25.05
CA LEU A 5 -23.41 4.83 -23.79
C LEU A 5 -24.28 6.08 -23.88
N GLU A 6 -25.59 5.92 -23.69
CA GLU A 6 -26.55 7.03 -23.67
C GLU A 6 -26.54 7.65 -22.26
N LEU A 7 -26.21 8.93 -22.16
CA LEU A 7 -26.30 9.69 -20.91
C LEU A 7 -27.49 10.64 -20.96
N PRO A 8 -28.19 10.87 -19.82
CA PRO A 8 -29.15 11.96 -19.72
C PRO A 8 -28.48 13.31 -20.05
N ASP A 9 -29.18 14.17 -20.81
CA ASP A 9 -28.63 15.44 -21.31
C ASP A 9 -27.93 16.28 -20.23
N ARG A 10 -28.56 16.40 -19.05
CA ARG A 10 -28.00 17.15 -17.92
C ARG A 10 -26.64 16.63 -17.45
N ILE A 11 -26.43 15.31 -17.51
CA ILE A 11 -25.17 14.69 -17.09
C ILE A 11 -24.12 14.88 -18.18
N TYR A 12 -24.51 14.77 -19.46
CA TYR A 12 -23.61 15.03 -20.57
C TYR A 12 -23.12 16.49 -20.59
N GLU A 13 -24.01 17.45 -20.34
CA GLU A 13 -23.65 18.87 -20.22
C GLU A 13 -22.65 19.12 -19.08
N ALA A 14 -22.90 18.54 -17.90
CA ALA A 14 -22.00 18.65 -16.76
C ALA A 14 -20.61 18.04 -17.05
N LEU A 15 -20.57 16.86 -17.68
CA LEU A 15 -19.34 16.22 -18.11
C LEU A 15 -18.58 17.09 -19.12
N THR A 16 -19.28 17.66 -20.09
CA THR A 16 -18.66 18.49 -21.13
C THR A 16 -18.11 19.79 -20.55
N ALA A 17 -18.79 20.38 -19.57
CA ALA A 17 -18.29 21.54 -18.84
C ALA A 17 -17.01 21.20 -18.06
N ALA A 18 -17.03 20.12 -17.28
CA ALA A 18 -15.86 19.67 -16.50
C ALA A 18 -14.66 19.31 -17.38
N ALA A 19 -14.90 18.69 -18.54
CA ALA A 19 -13.86 18.38 -19.52
C ALA A 19 -13.26 19.65 -20.11
N ARG A 20 -14.10 20.62 -20.51
CA ARG A 20 -13.67 21.89 -21.10
C ARG A 20 -12.83 22.72 -20.13
N ASP A 21 -13.18 22.75 -18.84
CA ASP A 21 -12.41 23.46 -17.81
C ASP A 21 -10.97 22.94 -17.69
N ASN A 22 -10.76 21.67 -18.03
CA ASN A 22 -9.45 21.02 -18.04
C ASN A 22 -8.79 21.00 -19.43
N GLY A 23 -9.42 21.60 -20.45
CA GLY A 23 -8.96 21.55 -21.83
C GLY A 23 -9.01 20.15 -22.47
N LEU A 24 -9.83 19.25 -21.90
CA LEU A 24 -9.97 17.86 -22.31
C LEU A 24 -11.27 17.63 -23.08
N THR A 25 -11.32 16.55 -23.85
CA THR A 25 -12.58 15.99 -24.35
C THR A 25 -13.29 15.19 -23.27
N ALA A 26 -14.61 15.00 -23.41
CA ALA A 26 -15.40 14.20 -22.48
C ALA A 26 -14.84 12.77 -22.32
N ALA A 27 -14.34 12.18 -23.40
CA ALA A 27 -13.73 10.85 -23.38
C ALA A 27 -12.40 10.82 -22.60
N GLU A 28 -11.54 11.82 -22.78
CA GLU A 28 -10.28 11.94 -22.05
C GLU A 28 -10.52 12.23 -20.56
N TRP A 29 -11.51 13.08 -20.26
CA TRP A 29 -11.90 13.36 -18.89
C TRP A 29 -12.41 12.09 -18.20
N LEU A 30 -13.25 11.30 -18.89
CA LEU A 30 -13.69 9.98 -18.41
C LEU A 30 -12.51 9.03 -18.22
N ALA A 31 -11.57 8.93 -19.16
CA ALA A 31 -10.40 8.07 -19.04
C ALA A 31 -9.49 8.45 -17.86
N LEU A 32 -9.43 9.74 -17.51
CA LEU A 32 -8.65 10.24 -16.38
C LEU A 32 -9.32 9.96 -15.03
N HIS A 33 -10.66 10.07 -14.96
CA HIS A 33 -11.40 10.01 -13.71
C HIS A 33 -12.00 8.63 -13.40
N LEU A 34 -12.38 7.89 -14.44
CA LEU A 34 -12.60 6.46 -14.32
C LEU A 34 -11.22 5.83 -14.26
N HIS A 35 -10.63 5.84 -13.06
CA HIS A 35 -9.58 4.89 -12.72
C HIS A 35 -10.22 3.52 -12.94
N VAL A 36 -10.03 2.96 -14.14
CA VAL A 36 -10.22 1.54 -14.35
C VAL A 36 -9.11 0.95 -13.52
N GLU A 37 -9.39 0.69 -12.24
CA GLU A 37 -8.72 -0.40 -11.58
C GLU A 37 -8.91 -1.56 -12.56
N GLU A 38 -7.86 -1.88 -13.34
CA GLU A 38 -7.73 -3.23 -13.85
C GLU A 38 -8.09 -4.09 -12.65
N PRO A 39 -9.02 -5.07 -12.78
CA PRO A 39 -9.42 -5.89 -11.65
C PRO A 39 -8.12 -6.33 -11.01
N ASP A 40 -7.77 -5.71 -9.89
CA ASP A 40 -6.49 -5.90 -9.25
C ASP A 40 -6.58 -7.36 -8.90
N ARG A 41 -5.86 -8.20 -9.67
CA ARG A 41 -5.96 -9.66 -9.60
C ARG A 41 -5.95 -9.95 -8.13
N GLU A 42 -7.11 -10.30 -7.56
CA GLU A 42 -7.36 -10.16 -6.12
C GLU A 42 -6.18 -10.78 -5.40
N ARG A 43 -5.19 -9.95 -5.05
CA ARG A 43 -3.90 -10.50 -4.66
C ARG A 43 -4.20 -11.04 -3.30
N PRO A 44 -4.12 -12.36 -3.10
CA PRO A 44 -4.64 -12.97 -1.90
C PRO A 44 -3.98 -12.24 -0.74
N LEU A 45 -4.79 -11.74 0.21
CA LEU A 45 -4.35 -11.01 1.41
C LEU A 45 -2.98 -11.46 1.95
N PRO A 46 -2.66 -12.77 2.05
CA PRO A 46 -1.31 -13.23 2.41
C PRO A 46 -0.15 -12.64 1.61
N GLU A 47 -0.25 -12.42 0.30
CA GLU A 47 0.81 -11.79 -0.52
C GLU A 47 0.99 -10.30 -0.21
N LEU A 48 -0.11 -9.58 0.05
CA LEU A 48 -0.08 -8.17 0.42
C LEU A 48 0.46 -7.99 1.86
N THR A 49 0.16 -8.94 2.74
CA THR A 49 0.64 -8.92 4.12
C THR A 49 2.00 -9.56 4.31
N ALA A 50 2.53 -10.34 3.37
CA ALA A 50 3.83 -11.03 3.52
C ALA A 50 4.99 -10.07 3.83
N GLY A 51 4.95 -8.84 3.32
CA GLY A 51 5.91 -7.79 3.66
C GLY A 51 5.63 -7.07 4.98
N LEU A 52 4.39 -7.12 5.48
CA LEU A 52 3.97 -6.60 6.79
C LEU A 52 4.25 -7.62 7.92
N THR A 53 4.30 -8.91 7.59
CA THR A 53 4.70 -10.00 8.48
C THR A 53 6.20 -10.30 8.42
N GLY A 54 7.02 -9.37 7.91
CA GLY A 54 8.44 -9.40 8.18
C GLY A 54 8.70 -8.94 9.62
N VAL A 55 9.40 -9.77 10.40
CA VAL A 55 10.13 -9.39 11.65
C VAL A 55 9.40 -9.60 13.00
N ILE A 56 8.40 -10.46 13.12
CA ILE A 56 8.11 -11.06 14.45
C ILE A 56 7.79 -12.54 14.30
N ASP A 57 8.81 -13.33 13.93
CA ASP A 57 8.83 -14.73 14.30
C ASP A 57 9.41 -14.83 15.72
N SER A 58 8.56 -14.89 16.73
CA SER A 58 8.98 -15.05 18.14
C SER A 58 9.49 -16.46 18.46
N THR A 59 9.61 -17.34 17.45
CA THR A 59 10.09 -18.72 17.64
C THR A 59 11.53 -18.94 17.21
N GLU A 60 12.12 -18.02 16.46
CA GLU A 60 13.53 -18.11 16.07
C GLU A 60 14.40 -17.40 17.10
N THR A 61 15.00 -18.15 18.02
CA THR A 61 16.12 -17.68 18.84
C THR A 61 17.31 -17.41 17.92
N GLN A 62 17.34 -16.24 17.28
CA GLN A 62 18.46 -15.77 16.50
C GLN A 62 19.69 -15.75 17.40
N SER A 63 20.68 -16.54 17.01
CA SER A 63 22.02 -16.59 17.58
C SER A 63 22.50 -15.18 17.90
N THR A 64 22.91 -14.99 19.17
CA THR A 64 23.37 -13.75 19.77
C THR A 64 24.39 -13.02 18.89
N HIS A 65 23.91 -12.18 17.97
CA HIS A 65 24.78 -11.29 17.21
C HIS A 65 25.31 -10.23 18.17
N GLN A 66 26.59 -10.35 18.52
CA GLN A 66 27.32 -9.37 19.31
C GLN A 66 27.42 -8.05 18.52
N THR A 67 26.42 -7.21 18.70
CA THR A 67 26.45 -5.81 18.29
C THR A 67 26.94 -4.95 19.46
N PRO A 68 27.53 -3.77 19.20
CA PRO A 68 27.91 -2.83 20.27
C PRO A 68 26.73 -2.51 21.21
N PHE A 69 25.51 -2.49 20.66
CA PHE A 69 24.28 -2.35 21.41
C PHE A 69 24.02 -3.54 22.34
N SER A 70 24.11 -4.78 21.84
CA SER A 70 23.95 -5.99 22.66
C SER A 70 24.96 -6.06 23.81
N THR A 71 26.19 -5.59 23.60
CA THR A 71 27.24 -5.53 24.63
C THR A 71 26.90 -4.51 25.71
N ALA A 72 26.48 -3.31 25.31
CA ALA A 72 26.03 -2.27 26.25
C ALA A 72 24.79 -2.72 27.05
N LEU A 73 23.90 -3.46 26.40
CA LEU A 73 22.71 -4.04 27.04
C LEU A 73 23.12 -5.10 28.06
N ALA A 74 23.95 -6.07 27.70
CA ALA A 74 24.45 -7.11 28.61
C ALA A 74 25.17 -6.51 29.84
N GLU A 75 25.94 -5.43 29.64
CA GLU A 75 26.61 -4.75 30.75
C GLU A 75 25.63 -4.07 31.70
N LYS A 76 24.57 -3.43 31.16
CA LYS A 76 23.49 -2.84 31.96
C LYS A 76 22.72 -3.88 32.75
N PHE A 77 22.35 -5.01 32.13
CA PHE A 77 21.65 -6.10 32.79
C PHE A 77 22.51 -6.75 33.88
N ARG A 78 23.81 -6.94 33.63
CA ARG A 78 24.76 -7.42 34.64
C ARG A 78 24.86 -6.49 35.85
N LYS A 79 24.88 -5.16 35.64
CA LYS A 79 24.85 -4.17 36.72
C LYS A 79 23.54 -4.22 37.52
N GLN A 80 22.46 -4.69 36.91
CA GLN A 80 21.15 -4.89 37.55
C GLN A 80 20.97 -6.31 38.14
N GLY A 81 22.02 -7.14 38.14
CA GLY A 81 21.98 -8.51 38.69
C GLY A 81 21.18 -9.50 37.85
N LEU A 82 20.79 -9.13 36.63
CA LEU A 82 20.02 -9.96 35.70
C LEU A 82 20.98 -10.61 34.69
N ARG A 83 20.90 -11.94 34.53
CA ARG A 83 21.62 -12.66 33.48
C ARG A 83 20.70 -12.81 32.27
N ILE A 84 21.20 -12.46 31.09
CA ILE A 84 20.55 -12.80 29.82
C ILE A 84 20.80 -14.30 29.60
N PRO A 85 19.76 -15.12 29.31
CA PRO A 85 19.91 -16.55 29.01
C PRO A 85 20.74 -16.79 27.74
#